data_AF-A0A2V9T8G6-F1
#
_entry.id   AF-A0A2V9T8G6-F1
#
_cell.length_a   1.000
_cell.length_b   1.000
_cell.length_c   1.000
_cell.angle_alpha   90.00
_cell.angle_beta   90.00
_cell.angle_gamma   90.00
#
_symmetry.space_group_name_H-M   'P 1'
#
loop_
_entity.id
_entity.type
_entity.pdbx_description
1 polymer ?
#
loop_
_entity_poly.entity_id
_entity_poly.type
_entity_poly.pdbx_seq_one_letter_code
_entity_poly.pdbx_strand_id
1 'polypeptide(L)'
;MNGNLRRIISAVTLLTSLIAIFLVLKKPSPVAHAQPVAAAAANAQSFQDKLQQLDRTKQPGQAPAEVHLSSDEVSAAIAQAAGAIPVTAVSSSTPSPSPQVEGATGQPEVKDYQVNFEGDIARGQFLTQVAGKDVWVTLAGHLGSQDGYVTFVPSEFKVGDLNVPVSLVNDALQKKLTEERDRLKLPDNVAAIKVENGELIMTQK
;
A
#
# COMPACT_ATOMS: atom_id res chain seq x y z
N MET A 1 42.44 4.14 29.47
CA MET A 1 41.31 3.79 28.57
C MET A 1 41.89 3.51 27.19
N ASN A 2 42.00 2.23 26.83
CA ASN A 2 42.99 1.75 25.85
C ASN A 2 42.54 2.08 24.42
N GLY A 3 43.41 2.73 23.63
CA GLY A 3 43.08 3.25 22.28
C GLY A 3 42.57 2.19 21.30
N ASN A 4 42.92 0.92 21.50
CA ASN A 4 42.44 -0.20 20.69
C ASN A 4 40.94 -0.50 20.91
N LEU A 5 40.43 -0.33 22.13
CA LEU A 5 39.03 -0.56 22.45
C LEU A 5 38.12 0.46 21.75
N ARG A 6 38.55 1.72 21.67
CA ARG A 6 37.83 2.77 20.92
C ARG A 6 37.82 2.52 19.41
N ARG A 7 38.92 2.00 18.85
CA ARG A 7 39.00 1.64 17.43
C ARG A 7 38.12 0.44 17.10
N ILE A 8 38.07 -0.57 17.97
CA ILE A 8 37.19 -1.74 17.80
C ILE A 8 35.72 -1.32 17.88
N ILE A 9 35.32 -0.53 18.89
CA ILE A 9 33.94 -0.03 19.01
C ILE A 9 33.57 0.78 17.77
N SER A 10 34.44 1.70 17.33
CA SER A 10 34.21 2.48 16.12
C SER A 10 34.08 1.61 14.86
N ALA A 11 34.91 0.58 14.71
CA ALA A 11 34.85 -0.33 13.57
C ALA A 11 33.59 -1.19 13.56
N VAL A 12 33.14 -1.67 14.73
CA VAL A 12 31.89 -2.41 14.89
C VAL A 12 30.70 -1.51 14.55
N THR A 13 30.65 -0.28 15.10
CA THR A 13 29.59 0.68 14.78
C THR A 13 29.56 1.03 13.28
N LEU A 14 30.74 1.22 12.67
CA LEU A 14 30.85 1.48 11.24
C LEU A 14 30.31 0.30 10.41
N LEU A 15 30.71 -0.93 10.77
CA LEU A 15 30.26 -2.12 10.07
C LEU A 15 28.75 -2.34 10.22
N THR A 16 28.20 -2.14 11.43
CA THR A 16 26.75 -2.20 11.65
C THR A 16 26.00 -1.13 10.85
N SER A 17 26.56 0.08 10.74
CA SER A 17 25.97 1.14 9.94
C SER A 17 26.00 0.81 8.44
N LEU A 18 27.10 0.25 7.94
CA LEU A 18 27.22 -0.17 6.54
C LEU A 18 26.25 -1.31 6.21
N ILE A 19 26.09 -2.27 7.11
CA ILE A 19 25.12 -3.36 6.97
C ILE A 19 23.69 -2.79 6.98
N ALA A 20 23.36 -1.88 7.90
CA ALA A 20 22.04 -1.25 7.94
C ALA A 20 21.74 -0.48 6.65
N ILE A 21 22.69 0.30 6.14
CA ILE A 21 22.56 1.01 4.85
C ILE A 21 22.36 0.01 3.71
N PHE A 22 23.11 -1.09 3.69
CA PHE A 22 22.97 -2.13 2.67
C PHE A 22 21.58 -2.80 2.72
N LEU A 23 21.06 -3.11 3.91
CA LEU A 23 19.73 -3.70 4.09
C LEU A 23 18.61 -2.74 3.68
N VAL A 24 18.76 -1.44 3.94
CA VAL A 24 17.80 -0.40 3.51
C VAL A 24 17.75 -0.28 1.99
N LEU A 25 18.87 -0.47 1.30
CA LEU A 25 18.95 -0.40 -0.16
C LEU A 25 18.59 -1.73 -0.86
N LYS A 26 18.56 -2.84 -0.13
CA LYS A 26 18.23 -4.15 -0.68
C LYS A 26 16.73 -4.24 -0.93
N LYS A 27 16.34 -4.70 -2.13
CA LYS A 27 14.94 -4.92 -2.48
C LYS A 27 14.35 -6.04 -1.59
N PRO A 28 13.32 -5.77 -0.77
CA PRO A 28 12.62 -6.80 -0.02
C PRO A 28 11.88 -7.75 -0.97
N SER A 29 11.56 -8.95 -0.48
CA SER A 29 10.71 -9.88 -1.23
C SER A 29 9.38 -9.20 -1.58
N PRO A 30 8.90 -9.32 -2.84
CA PRO A 30 7.57 -8.82 -3.22
C PRO A 30 6.51 -9.39 -2.28
N VAL A 31 5.61 -8.53 -1.82
CA VAL A 31 4.50 -8.95 -0.96
C VAL A 31 3.31 -9.45 -1.78
N ALA A 32 3.24 -9.08 -3.07
CA ALA A 32 2.21 -9.53 -4.00
C ALA A 32 2.82 -10.32 -5.16
N HIS A 33 2.02 -11.21 -5.75
CA HIS A 33 2.41 -11.94 -6.94
C HIS A 33 2.30 -11.01 -8.16
N ALA A 34 3.33 -11.00 -9.02
CA ALA A 34 3.27 -10.23 -10.26
C ALA A 34 2.17 -10.78 -11.17
N GLN A 35 1.18 -9.95 -11.52
CA GLN A 35 0.07 -10.35 -12.37
C GLN A 35 0.29 -9.92 -13.82
N PRO A 36 -0.12 -10.74 -14.80
CA PRO A 36 -0.13 -10.31 -16.20
C PRO A 36 -1.12 -9.16 -16.41
N VAL A 37 -0.80 -8.22 -17.30
CA VAL A 37 -1.59 -7.00 -17.55
C VAL A 37 -3.07 -7.29 -17.84
N ALA A 38 -3.36 -8.39 -18.56
CA ALA A 38 -4.72 -8.80 -18.84
C ALA A 38 -5.50 -9.23 -17.58
N ALA A 39 -4.85 -9.91 -16.63
CA ALA A 39 -5.47 -10.28 -15.36
C ALA A 39 -5.66 -9.05 -14.47
N ALA A 40 -4.67 -8.15 -14.43
CA ALA A 40 -4.77 -6.89 -13.69
C ALA A 40 -5.94 -6.02 -14.22
N ALA A 41 -6.16 -5.97 -15.53
CA ALA A 41 -7.31 -5.28 -16.11
C ALA A 41 -8.65 -5.92 -15.71
N ALA A 42 -8.75 -7.26 -15.73
CA ALA A 42 -9.95 -7.98 -15.28
C ALA A 42 -10.23 -7.80 -13.77
N ASN A 43 -9.18 -7.75 -12.96
CA ASN A 43 -9.27 -7.51 -11.51
C ASN A 43 -9.72 -6.08 -11.21
N ALA A 44 -9.22 -5.09 -11.94
CA ALA A 44 -9.68 -3.70 -11.83
C ALA A 44 -11.17 -3.56 -12.20
N GLN A 45 -11.61 -4.26 -13.26
CA GLN A 45 -13.03 -4.31 -13.63
C GLN A 45 -13.88 -4.97 -12.52
N SER A 46 -13.43 -6.10 -11.98
CA SER A 46 -14.12 -6.80 -10.91
C SER A 46 -14.24 -5.96 -9.63
N PHE A 47 -13.19 -5.19 -9.30
CA PHE A 47 -13.23 -4.19 -8.23
C PHE A 47 -14.34 -3.15 -8.45
N GLN A 48 -14.44 -2.60 -9.66
CA GLN A 48 -15.47 -1.62 -10.02
C GLN A 48 -16.88 -2.21 -9.98
N ASP A 49 -17.08 -3.43 -10.49
CA ASP A 49 -18.37 -4.11 -10.47
C ASP A 49 -18.83 -4.40 -9.03
N LYS A 50 -17.91 -4.80 -8.15
CA LYS A 50 -18.19 -5.02 -6.72
C LYS A 50 -18.53 -3.71 -6.00
N LEU A 51 -17.83 -2.62 -6.29
CA LEU A 51 -18.19 -1.30 -5.76
C LEU A 51 -19.58 -0.84 -6.23
N GLN A 52 -19.92 -1.07 -7.50
CA GLN A 52 -21.27 -0.77 -8.01
C GLN A 52 -22.34 -1.63 -7.35
N GLN A 53 -22.05 -2.90 -7.04
CA GLN A 53 -22.95 -3.75 -6.26
C GLN A 53 -23.16 -3.20 -4.84
N LEU A 54 -22.10 -2.67 -4.23
CA LEU A 54 -22.18 -2.01 -2.93
C LEU A 54 -22.91 -0.65 -2.98
N ASP A 55 -22.95 0.00 -4.14
CA ASP A 55 -23.69 1.26 -4.34
C ASP A 55 -25.18 1.04 -4.59
N ARG A 56 -25.60 -0.15 -5.03
CA ARG A 56 -27.02 -0.45 -5.26
C ARG A 56 -27.82 -0.28 -3.98
N THR A 57 -28.82 0.59 -4.06
CA THR A 57 -29.64 1.03 -2.93
C THR A 57 -30.28 -0.16 -2.23
N LYS A 58 -29.97 -0.32 -0.94
CA LYS A 58 -30.56 -1.30 -0.03
C LYS A 58 -32.10 -1.21 -0.05
N GLN A 59 -32.79 -2.32 -0.35
CA GLN A 59 -34.24 -2.36 -0.15
C GLN A 59 -34.53 -2.44 1.36
N PRO A 60 -35.55 -1.72 1.87
CA PRO A 60 -35.87 -1.72 3.29
C PRO A 60 -36.20 -3.15 3.77
N GLY A 61 -35.35 -3.71 4.64
CA GLY A 61 -35.49 -5.06 5.20
C GLY A 61 -34.41 -6.07 4.80
N GLN A 62 -33.49 -5.71 3.89
CA GLN A 62 -32.35 -6.58 3.54
C GLN A 62 -31.14 -6.37 4.46
N ALA A 63 -30.42 -7.47 4.72
CA ALA A 63 -29.13 -7.45 5.39
C ALA A 63 -28.15 -6.54 4.61
N PRO A 64 -27.22 -5.84 5.30
CA PRO A 64 -26.23 -5.00 4.63
C PRO A 64 -25.47 -5.83 3.60
N ALA A 65 -25.36 -5.31 2.37
CA ALA A 65 -24.57 -5.96 1.34
C ALA A 65 -23.09 -5.93 1.76
N GLU A 66 -22.42 -7.07 1.68
CA GLU A 66 -20.98 -7.19 1.91
C GLU A 66 -20.32 -7.56 0.59
N VAL A 67 -19.24 -6.86 0.26
CA VAL A 67 -18.41 -7.18 -0.90
C VAL A 67 -17.02 -7.57 -0.43
N HIS A 68 -16.52 -8.65 -0.99
CA HIS A 68 -15.22 -9.21 -0.70
C HIS A 68 -14.29 -8.87 -1.85
N LEU A 69 -13.21 -8.14 -1.55
CA LEU A 69 -12.23 -7.69 -2.52
C LEU A 69 -10.90 -8.41 -2.24
N SER A 70 -10.39 -9.11 -3.24
CA SER A 70 -9.09 -9.77 -3.16
C SER A 70 -7.95 -8.75 -3.19
N SER A 71 -6.77 -9.15 -2.73
CA SER A 71 -5.54 -8.35 -2.78
C SER A 71 -5.17 -7.96 -4.21
N ASP A 72 -5.42 -8.84 -5.16
CA ASP A 72 -5.20 -8.64 -6.59
C ASP A 72 -6.13 -7.55 -7.16
N GLU A 73 -7.42 -7.56 -6.79
CA GLU A 73 -8.39 -6.53 -7.17
C GLU A 73 -8.02 -5.15 -6.62
N VAL A 74 -7.63 -5.10 -5.34
CA VAL A 74 -7.22 -3.83 -4.70
C VAL A 74 -5.90 -3.32 -5.28
N SER A 75 -4.91 -4.19 -5.47
CA SER A 75 -3.63 -3.82 -6.08
C SER A 75 -3.81 -3.32 -7.51
N ALA A 76 -4.64 -4.00 -8.32
CA ALA A 76 -4.95 -3.58 -9.67
C ALA A 76 -5.68 -2.22 -9.70
N ALA A 77 -6.63 -1.99 -8.81
CA ALA A 77 -7.32 -0.71 -8.71
C ALA A 77 -6.38 0.45 -8.33
N ILE A 78 -5.44 0.22 -7.40
CA ILE A 78 -4.41 1.20 -7.03
C ILE A 78 -3.46 1.45 -8.19
N ALA A 79 -3.01 0.40 -8.89
CA ALA A 79 -2.14 0.53 -10.05
C ALA A 79 -2.83 1.27 -11.21
N GLN A 80 -4.13 1.06 -11.41
CA GLN A 80 -4.93 1.81 -12.38
C GLN A 80 -5.06 3.28 -11.97
N ALA A 81 -5.33 3.56 -10.70
CA ALA A 81 -5.42 4.94 -10.18
C ALA A 81 -4.06 5.67 -10.25
N ALA A 82 -2.95 4.95 -10.12
CA ALA A 82 -1.60 5.46 -10.29
C ALA A 82 -1.19 5.63 -11.78
N GLY A 83 -2.06 5.27 -12.72
CA GLY A 83 -1.80 5.40 -14.16
C GLY A 83 -0.91 4.30 -14.76
N ALA A 84 -0.61 3.24 -14.01
CA ALA A 84 0.19 2.11 -14.48
C ALA A 84 -0.59 1.14 -15.37
N ILE A 85 -1.93 1.16 -15.30
CA ILE A 85 -2.83 0.34 -16.14
C ILE A 85 -3.72 1.27 -16.96
N PRO A 86 -3.72 1.18 -18.31
CA PRO A 86 -4.58 2.02 -19.14
C PRO A 86 -6.06 1.72 -18.86
N VAL A 87 -6.85 2.77 -18.66
CA VAL A 87 -8.31 2.72 -18.33
C VAL A 87 -9.16 2.21 -19.51
N THR A 88 -8.57 2.03 -20.68
CA THR A 88 -9.25 1.74 -21.95
C THR A 88 -8.74 0.44 -22.59
N ALA A 89 -9.23 -0.69 -22.11
CA ALA A 89 -9.21 -1.95 -22.88
C ALA A 89 -10.57 -2.21 -23.56
N VAL A 90 -11.19 -1.18 -24.14
CA VAL A 90 -12.25 -1.32 -25.16
C VAL A 90 -12.24 -0.11 -26.10
N SER A 91 -11.34 -0.12 -27.09
CA SER A 91 -11.62 0.18 -28.51
C SER A 91 -10.36 0.58 -29.27
N SER A 92 -10.14 -0.11 -30.39
CA SER A 92 -9.33 0.25 -31.56
C SER A 92 -7.81 0.43 -31.41
N SER A 93 -7.11 -0.60 -31.89
CA SER A 93 -5.84 -0.56 -32.64
C SER A 93 -5.27 0.82 -33.00
N THR A 94 -4.13 1.19 -32.40
CA THR A 94 -2.95 1.77 -33.09
C THR A 94 -1.76 1.81 -32.13
N PRO A 95 -0.55 1.40 -32.53
CA PRO A 95 0.66 1.64 -31.75
C PRO A 95 1.11 3.08 -31.99
N SER A 96 1.32 3.86 -30.92
CA SER A 96 2.06 5.13 -31.00
C SER A 96 3.15 5.17 -29.94
N PRO A 97 4.40 5.50 -30.30
CA PRO A 97 5.51 5.54 -29.37
C PRO A 97 5.71 6.95 -28.76
N SER A 98 5.90 6.98 -27.42
CA SER A 98 6.69 7.99 -26.64
C SER A 98 6.11 9.42 -26.51
N PRO A 99 6.56 10.29 -25.55
CA PRO A 99 7.73 10.16 -24.65
C PRO A 99 7.52 10.51 -23.15
N GLN A 100 8.51 10.06 -22.36
CA GLN A 100 9.02 10.54 -21.07
C GLN A 100 8.54 11.94 -20.61
N VAL A 101 8.00 12.01 -19.39
CA VAL A 101 7.93 13.25 -18.59
C VAL A 101 8.70 13.03 -17.28
N GLU A 102 9.91 13.61 -17.27
CA GLU A 102 10.60 14.06 -16.07
C GLU A 102 9.87 15.28 -15.50
N GLY A 103 9.71 15.31 -14.16
CA GLY A 103 9.56 16.54 -13.39
C GLY A 103 8.18 16.84 -12.81
N ALA A 104 7.94 16.38 -11.57
CA ALA A 104 6.99 17.02 -10.67
C ALA A 104 7.61 17.19 -9.28
N THR A 105 7.55 18.42 -8.81
CA THR A 105 8.07 18.95 -7.56
C THR A 105 7.58 18.21 -6.31
N GLY A 106 8.52 17.74 -5.48
CA GLY A 106 8.40 17.76 -4.00
C GLY A 106 7.46 16.78 -3.31
N GLN A 107 6.84 15.82 -4.01
CA GLN A 107 6.12 14.70 -3.38
C GLN A 107 6.76 13.39 -3.79
N PRO A 108 6.95 12.42 -2.86
CA PRO A 108 7.52 11.13 -3.20
C PRO A 108 6.63 10.46 -4.25
N GLU A 109 7.12 10.33 -5.48
CA GLU A 109 6.47 9.58 -6.55
C GLU A 109 6.49 8.11 -6.14
N VAL A 110 5.36 7.63 -5.64
CA VAL A 110 5.28 6.28 -5.12
C VAL A 110 5.14 5.31 -6.29
N LYS A 111 6.20 4.55 -6.55
CA LYS A 111 6.29 3.57 -7.63
C LYS A 111 6.07 2.17 -7.06
N ASP A 112 5.48 1.29 -7.86
CA ASP A 112 5.38 -0.15 -7.56
C ASP A 112 4.60 -0.43 -6.25
N TYR A 113 3.33 0.00 -6.24
CA TYR A 113 2.40 -0.33 -5.16
C TYR A 113 2.01 -1.79 -5.22
N GLN A 114 2.25 -2.51 -4.13
CA GLN A 114 1.82 -3.88 -3.93
C GLN A 114 1.01 -3.96 -2.65
N VAL A 115 -0.17 -4.57 -2.72
CA VAL A 115 -1.01 -4.82 -1.55
C VAL A 115 -1.30 -6.31 -1.48
N ASN A 116 -1.13 -6.88 -0.30
CA ASN A 116 -1.53 -8.24 0.01
C ASN A 116 -2.35 -8.29 1.29
N PHE A 117 -3.27 -9.24 1.37
CA PHE A 117 -4.09 -9.49 2.55
C PHE A 117 -3.79 -10.89 3.05
N GLU A 118 -3.43 -11.02 4.31
CA GLU A 118 -3.06 -12.29 4.94
C GLU A 118 -3.86 -12.45 6.24
N GLY A 119 -4.87 -13.32 6.23
CA GLY A 119 -5.77 -13.48 7.38
C GLY A 119 -6.57 -12.20 7.65
N ASP A 120 -6.27 -11.51 8.75
CA ASP A 120 -6.86 -10.23 9.15
C ASP A 120 -5.87 -9.03 9.03
N ILE A 121 -4.73 -9.24 8.37
CA ILE A 121 -3.67 -8.26 8.18
C ILE A 121 -3.64 -7.74 6.75
N ALA A 122 -3.63 -6.40 6.61
CA ALA A 122 -3.25 -5.72 5.37
C ALA A 122 -1.74 -5.49 5.32
N ARG A 123 -1.10 -5.90 4.23
CA ARG A 123 0.32 -5.64 3.94
C ARG A 123 0.44 -4.78 2.70
N GLY A 124 1.06 -3.61 2.84
CA GLY A 124 1.39 -2.72 1.74
C GLY A 124 2.89 -2.62 1.57
N GLN A 125 3.36 -2.64 0.32
CA GLN A 125 4.73 -2.36 -0.04
C GLN A 125 4.76 -1.34 -1.16
N PHE A 126 5.63 -0.34 -1.04
CA PHE A 126 5.78 0.70 -2.05
C PHE A 126 7.18 1.30 -2.05
N LEU A 127 7.59 1.87 -3.18
CA LEU A 127 8.85 2.58 -3.31
C LEU A 127 8.64 4.07 -2.98
N THR A 128 9.46 4.63 -2.08
CA THR A 128 9.43 6.06 -1.74
C THR A 128 10.83 6.64 -1.76
N GLN A 129 10.96 7.95 -2.02
CA GLN A 129 12.26 8.61 -2.08
C GLN A 129 12.62 9.24 -0.73
N VAL A 130 13.71 8.79 -0.11
CA VAL A 130 14.27 9.35 1.12
C VAL A 130 15.66 9.93 0.81
N ALA A 131 15.83 11.24 1.00
CA ALA A 131 17.07 11.95 0.71
C ALA A 131 17.63 11.71 -0.72
N GLY A 132 16.74 11.68 -1.72
CA GLY A 132 17.12 11.47 -3.12
C GLY A 132 17.43 10.01 -3.49
N LYS A 133 17.20 9.05 -2.58
CA LYS A 133 17.37 7.61 -2.84
C LYS A 133 16.04 6.90 -2.78
N ASP A 134 15.83 5.97 -3.70
CA ASP A 134 14.66 5.10 -3.70
C ASP A 134 14.79 4.04 -2.60
N VAL A 135 13.79 3.99 -1.73
CA VAL A 135 13.74 3.12 -0.56
C VAL A 135 12.40 2.38 -0.56
N TRP A 136 12.47 1.06 -0.43
CA TRP A 136 11.27 0.25 -0.26
C TRP A 136 10.74 0.39 1.15
N VAL A 137 9.46 0.69 1.28
CA VAL A 137 8.77 0.68 2.57
C VAL A 137 7.75 -0.45 2.52
N THR A 138 7.78 -1.32 3.53
CA THR A 138 6.76 -2.35 3.74
C THR A 138 6.08 -2.09 5.07
N LEU A 139 4.76 -2.08 5.09
CA LEU A 139 3.95 -1.89 6.28
C LEU A 139 2.89 -2.97 6.36
N ALA A 140 2.66 -3.50 7.56
CA ALA A 140 1.60 -4.46 7.84
C ALA A 140 0.78 -3.98 9.03
N GLY A 141 -0.51 -4.27 9.04
CA GLY A 141 -1.38 -3.89 10.14
C GLY A 141 -2.83 -4.27 9.93
N HIS A 142 -3.64 -4.02 10.95
CA HIS A 142 -5.08 -4.25 10.88
C HIS A 142 -5.76 -3.03 10.26
N LEU A 143 -6.61 -3.29 9.28
CA LEU A 143 -7.48 -2.28 8.68
C LEU A 143 -8.83 -2.28 9.38
N GLY A 144 -9.35 -1.10 9.67
CA GLY A 144 -10.64 -0.92 10.31
C GLY A 144 -11.34 0.34 9.82
N SER A 145 -12.45 0.66 10.46
CA SER A 145 -13.20 1.89 10.20
C SER A 145 -13.72 2.48 11.50
N GLN A 146 -13.65 3.81 11.59
CA GLN A 146 -14.17 4.57 12.72
C GLN A 146 -14.67 5.92 12.22
N ASP A 147 -15.88 6.31 12.64
CA ASP A 147 -16.51 7.60 12.33
C ASP A 147 -16.58 7.94 10.82
N GLY A 148 -16.68 6.92 9.95
CA GLY A 148 -16.71 7.08 8.50
C GLY A 148 -15.34 7.27 7.85
N TYR A 149 -14.24 6.96 8.57
CA TYR A 149 -12.88 6.98 8.05
C TYR A 149 -12.23 5.61 8.20
N VAL A 150 -11.34 5.28 7.26
CA VAL A 150 -10.44 4.13 7.34
C VAL A 150 -9.44 4.35 8.47
N THR A 151 -9.30 3.36 9.35
CA THR A 151 -8.27 3.33 10.39
C THR A 151 -7.26 2.24 10.07
N PHE A 152 -5.99 2.48 10.39
CA PHE A 152 -4.92 1.50 10.23
C PHE A 152 -4.13 1.38 11.53
N VAL A 153 -4.04 0.17 12.07
CA VAL A 153 -3.25 -0.15 13.26
C VAL A 153 -2.01 -0.93 12.82
N PRO A 154 -0.83 -0.29 12.73
CA PRO A 154 0.38 -0.95 12.28
C PRO A 154 0.84 -2.04 13.24
N SER A 155 1.21 -3.20 12.71
CA SER A 155 1.82 -4.32 13.42
C SER A 155 3.26 -4.58 12.99
N GLU A 156 3.63 -4.27 11.75
CA GLU A 156 4.99 -4.40 11.23
C GLU A 156 5.37 -3.20 10.34
N PHE A 157 6.62 -2.78 10.41
CA PHE A 157 7.18 -1.76 9.52
C PHE A 157 8.61 -2.13 9.11
N LYS A 158 8.89 -2.12 7.81
CA LYS A 158 10.21 -2.37 7.26
C LYS A 158 10.62 -1.29 6.27
N VAL A 159 11.92 -1.03 6.25
CA VAL A 159 12.58 -0.15 5.29
C VAL A 159 13.66 -0.96 4.59
N GLY A 160 13.43 -1.32 3.32
CA GLY A 160 14.16 -2.39 2.66
C GLY A 160 13.96 -3.71 3.40
N ASP A 161 15.06 -4.32 3.84
CA ASP A 161 15.08 -5.54 4.65
C ASP A 161 15.20 -5.24 6.17
N LEU A 162 15.29 -3.96 6.55
CA LEU A 162 15.45 -3.56 7.96
C LEU A 162 14.08 -3.47 8.65
N ASN A 163 13.89 -4.26 9.70
CA ASN A 163 12.72 -4.17 10.57
C ASN A 163 12.85 -2.97 11.52
N VAL A 164 11.90 -2.04 11.47
CA VAL A 164 11.85 -0.87 12.35
C VAL A 164 10.69 -1.05 13.32
N PRO A 165 10.92 -0.97 14.63
CA PRO A 165 9.86 -1.05 15.63
C PRO A 165 8.75 -0.03 15.35
N VAL A 166 7.50 -0.51 15.31
CA VAL A 166 6.33 0.33 15.05
C VAL A 166 6.26 1.51 16.02
N SER A 167 6.67 1.33 17.28
CA SER A 167 6.71 2.40 18.29
C SER A 167 7.54 3.62 17.88
N LEU A 168 8.55 3.46 17.01
CA LEU A 168 9.37 4.59 16.53
C LEU A 168 8.69 5.36 15.39
N VAL A 169 7.78 4.72 14.66
CA VAL A 169 7.11 5.29 13.50
C VAL A 169 5.65 5.62 13.76
N ASN A 170 5.08 5.17 14.88
CA ASN A 170 3.66 5.28 15.19
C ASN A 170 3.17 6.74 15.19
N ASP A 171 3.94 7.67 15.78
CA ASP A 171 3.57 9.09 15.80
C ASP A 171 3.60 9.71 14.39
N ALA A 172 4.61 9.36 13.59
CA ALA A 172 4.73 9.83 12.22
C ALA A 172 3.61 9.27 11.34
N LEU A 173 3.26 7.99 11.50
CA LEU A 173 2.18 7.32 10.79
C LEU A 173 0.82 7.91 11.16
N GLN A 174 0.52 8.04 12.46
CA GLN A 174 -0.75 8.65 12.91
C GLN A 174 -0.87 10.09 12.43
N LYS A 175 0.21 10.86 12.47
CA LYS A 175 0.24 12.21 11.92
C LYS A 175 -0.08 12.19 10.42
N LYS A 176 0.53 11.29 9.65
CA LYS A 176 0.27 11.14 8.22
C LYS A 176 -1.16 10.69 7.93
N LEU A 177 -1.73 9.76 8.71
CA LEU A 177 -3.13 9.35 8.59
C LEU A 177 -4.08 10.52 8.89
N THR A 178 -3.70 11.42 9.81
CA THR A 178 -4.48 12.63 10.10
C THR A 178 -4.35 13.68 8.99
N GLU A 179 -3.16 13.84 8.42
CA GLU A 179 -2.92 14.74 7.27
C GLU A 179 -3.68 14.25 6.02
N GLU A 180 -3.68 12.94 5.78
CA GLU A 180 -4.37 12.31 4.66
C GLU A 180 -5.81 11.88 5.02
N ARG A 181 -6.37 12.37 6.13
CA ARG A 181 -7.68 11.93 6.64
C ARG A 181 -8.81 12.09 5.62
N ASP A 182 -8.76 13.15 4.82
CA ASP A 182 -9.74 13.39 3.76
C ASP A 182 -9.70 12.30 2.68
N ARG A 183 -8.54 11.69 2.41
CA ARG A 183 -8.37 10.56 1.49
C ARG A 183 -8.76 9.22 2.10
N LEU A 184 -8.76 9.14 3.43
CA LEU A 184 -9.19 7.97 4.19
C LEU A 184 -10.69 8.00 4.48
N LYS A 185 -11.42 9.03 4.06
CA LYS A 185 -12.87 9.10 4.22
C LYS A 185 -13.52 7.98 3.40
N LEU A 186 -14.38 7.21 4.05
CA LEU A 186 -15.16 6.18 3.40
C LEU A 186 -16.26 6.81 2.53
N PRO A 187 -16.61 6.19 1.39
CA PRO A 187 -17.77 6.58 0.60
C PRO A 187 -19.06 6.51 1.42
N ASP A 188 -20.05 7.34 1.09
CA ASP A 188 -21.28 7.47 1.90
C ASP A 188 -22.10 6.17 1.98
N ASN A 189 -21.93 5.28 1.00
CA ASN A 189 -22.56 3.96 0.93
C ASN A 189 -21.82 2.87 1.73
N VAL A 190 -20.62 3.15 2.25
CA VAL A 190 -19.81 2.19 3.02
C VAL A 190 -19.90 2.50 4.50
N ALA A 191 -20.40 1.56 5.29
CA ALA A 191 -20.46 1.66 6.74
C ALA A 191 -19.16 1.23 7.41
N ALA A 192 -18.55 0.15 6.91
CA ALA A 192 -17.36 -0.41 7.52
C ALA A 192 -16.43 -1.05 6.48
N ILE A 193 -15.14 -1.06 6.82
CA ILE A 193 -14.11 -1.80 6.10
C ILE A 193 -13.25 -2.59 7.08
N LYS A 194 -12.90 -3.82 6.73
CA LYS A 194 -12.00 -4.69 7.49
C LYS A 194 -11.33 -5.70 6.56
N VAL A 195 -10.23 -6.29 7.01
CA VAL A 195 -9.62 -7.45 6.34
C VAL A 195 -10.01 -8.71 7.08
N GLU A 196 -10.49 -9.72 6.35
CA GLU A 196 -10.88 -11.02 6.91
C GLU A 196 -10.62 -12.11 5.88
N ASN A 197 -10.08 -13.26 6.31
CA ASN A 197 -9.76 -14.40 5.45
C ASN A 197 -8.84 -14.08 4.25
N GLY A 198 -8.01 -13.04 4.34
CA GLY A 198 -7.16 -12.57 3.23
C GLY A 198 -7.94 -11.79 2.16
N GLU A 199 -9.13 -11.29 2.49
CA GLU A 199 -9.94 -10.44 1.63
C GLU A 199 -10.30 -9.15 2.37
N LEU A 200 -10.44 -8.07 1.62
CA LEU A 200 -10.95 -6.80 2.10
C LEU A 200 -12.47 -6.83 2.02
N ILE A 201 -13.13 -6.84 3.17
CA ILE A 201 -14.58 -6.80 3.29
C ILE A 201 -15.02 -5.35 3.45
N MET A 202 -15.90 -4.90 2.54
CA MET A 202 -16.62 -3.63 2.67
C MET A 202 -18.09 -3.92 2.94
N THR A 203 -18.63 -3.32 4.00
CA THR A 203 -20.03 -3.48 4.41
C THR A 203 -20.82 -2.23 4.06
N GLN A 204 -21.97 -2.42 3.42
CA GLN A 204 -22.88 -1.35 3.05
C GLN A 204 -23.59 -0.75 4.27
N LYS A 205 -23.89 0.54 4.20
CA LYS A 205 -24.70 1.27 5.20
C LYS A 205 -26.20 0.95 5.11
#